data_AF-A5I4K9-F1
#
_entry.id   AF-A5I4K9-F1
#
_cell.length_a   1.000
_cell.length_b   1.000
_cell.length_c   1.000
_cell.angle_alpha   90.00
_cell.angle_beta   90.00
_cell.angle_gamma   90.00
#
_symmetry.space_group_name_H-M   'P 1'
#
loop_
_entity.id
_entity.type
_entity.pdbx_description
1 polymer ?
#
loop_
_entity_poly.entity_id
_entity_poly.type
_entity_poly.pdbx_seq_one_letter_code
_entity_poly.pdbx_strand_id
1 'polypeptide(L)'
;MIKEILKKADEKMGKTIVALKKELASMKAGRANPAMLDRIEAEYYGSMTPLNQLGNISVPEARVLLIQPWDKGALSAIEKAILKSDLGLNPSNDGTVIRLVIPELTEETRKNIVKTVKKTGEEAKVAIRSIRRDCNDDVKNLKKDDVSEDDIKKAEDDIQKKTDKYIKEIDSIISAKEKEILSI
;
A
#
# COMPACT_ATOMS: atom_id res chain seq x y z
N MET A 1 15.41 -22.42 -22.37
CA MET A 1 15.60 -23.03 -21.03
C MET A 1 16.21 -22.06 -20.02
N ILE A 2 17.53 -21.92 -19.84
CA ILE A 2 18.12 -21.04 -18.78
C ILE A 2 17.58 -19.61 -18.83
N LYS A 3 17.59 -18.98 -20.01
CA LYS A 3 17.10 -17.60 -20.19
C LYS A 3 15.64 -17.44 -19.75
N GLU A 4 14.81 -18.46 -19.93
CA GLU A 4 13.40 -18.44 -19.52
C GLU A 4 13.26 -18.58 -18.00
N ILE A 5 14.09 -19.39 -17.35
CA ILE A 5 14.13 -19.49 -15.88
C ILE A 5 14.59 -18.16 -15.27
N LEU A 6 15.63 -17.54 -15.83
CA LEU A 6 16.10 -16.22 -15.39
C LEU A 6 15.04 -15.13 -15.57
N LYS A 7 14.28 -15.19 -16.66
CA LYS A 7 13.14 -14.29 -16.90
C LYS A 7 12.00 -14.55 -15.90
N LYS A 8 11.65 -15.82 -15.66
CA LYS A 8 10.64 -16.24 -14.67
C LYS A 8 11.02 -15.77 -13.26
N ALA A 9 12.29 -15.88 -12.87
CA ALA A 9 12.79 -15.39 -11.59
C ALA A 9 12.55 -13.87 -11.47
N ASP A 10 12.99 -13.09 -12.47
CA ASP A 10 12.84 -11.63 -12.49
C ASP A 10 11.36 -11.20 -12.43
N GLU A 11 10.50 -11.82 -13.23
CA GLU A 11 9.07 -11.52 -13.26
C GLU A 11 8.37 -11.83 -11.94
N LYS A 12 8.63 -13.02 -11.36
CA LYS A 12 8.03 -13.41 -10.08
C LYS A 12 8.52 -12.50 -8.95
N MET A 13 9.81 -12.24 -8.88
CA MET A 13 10.39 -11.36 -7.85
C MET A 13 9.89 -9.91 -8.01
N GLY A 14 9.79 -9.41 -9.24
CA GLY A 14 9.20 -8.10 -9.53
C GLY A 14 7.73 -8.02 -9.11
N LYS A 15 6.93 -9.07 -9.33
CA LYS A 15 5.55 -9.15 -8.84
C LYS A 15 5.49 -9.10 -7.30
N THR A 16 6.41 -9.74 -6.60
CA THR A 16 6.52 -9.65 -5.13
C THR A 16 6.77 -8.20 -4.68
N ILE A 17 7.62 -7.44 -5.37
CA ILE A 17 7.82 -6.01 -5.08
C ILE A 17 6.54 -5.20 -5.30
N VAL A 18 5.82 -5.45 -6.40
CA VAL A 18 4.55 -4.75 -6.68
C VAL A 18 3.51 -5.05 -5.61
N ALA A 19 3.39 -6.31 -5.19
CA ALA A 19 2.50 -6.71 -4.09
C ALA A 19 2.87 -6.01 -2.78
N LEU A 20 4.16 -6.00 -2.42
CA LEU A 20 4.66 -5.29 -1.24
C LEU A 20 4.31 -3.80 -1.28
N LYS A 21 4.60 -3.10 -2.40
CA LYS A 21 4.27 -1.67 -2.56
C LYS A 21 2.77 -1.40 -2.40
N LYS A 22 1.92 -2.27 -2.95
CA LYS A 22 0.47 -2.16 -2.82
C LYS A 22 0.01 -2.35 -1.37
N GLU A 23 0.57 -3.32 -0.66
CA GLU A 23 0.24 -3.58 0.74
C GLU A 23 0.71 -2.44 1.66
N LEU A 24 1.93 -1.95 1.48
CA LEU A 24 2.44 -0.80 2.25
C LEU A 24 1.70 0.51 1.96
N ALA A 25 1.10 0.66 0.77
CA ALA A 25 0.28 1.82 0.43
C ALA A 25 -1.02 1.89 1.26
N SER A 26 -1.54 0.75 1.74
CA SER A 26 -2.69 0.71 2.64
C SER A 26 -2.31 1.05 4.09
N MET A 27 -1.05 0.81 4.47
CA MET A 27 -0.49 1.15 5.78
C MET A 27 -0.13 2.64 5.85
N LYS A 28 -1.13 3.48 6.13
CA LYS A 28 -0.98 4.93 6.20
C LYS A 28 -0.80 5.42 7.64
N ALA A 29 0.12 6.35 7.86
CA ALA A 29 0.35 7.01 9.13
C ALA A 29 -0.65 8.15 9.37
N GLY A 30 -1.94 7.84 9.51
CA GLY A 30 -2.97 8.86 9.76
C GLY A 30 -3.13 9.84 8.59
N ARG A 31 -2.80 9.41 7.36
CA ARG A 31 -3.05 10.21 6.17
C ARG A 31 -4.53 10.15 5.78
N ALA A 32 -5.06 11.29 5.36
CA ALA A 32 -6.37 11.42 4.75
C ALA A 32 -6.56 10.42 3.59
N ASN A 33 -7.70 9.73 3.58
CA ASN A 33 -8.09 8.80 2.53
C ASN A 33 -9.60 8.90 2.28
N PRO A 34 -10.06 9.18 1.05
CA PRO A 34 -11.49 9.28 0.74
C PRO A 34 -12.29 8.05 1.17
N ALA A 35 -11.68 6.86 1.11
CA ALA A 35 -12.31 5.61 1.52
C ALA A 35 -12.74 5.57 3.00
N MET A 36 -12.26 6.50 3.84
CA MET A 36 -12.74 6.65 5.23
C MET A 36 -14.20 7.08 5.29
N LEU A 37 -14.72 7.69 4.21
CA LEU A 37 -16.08 8.21 4.12
C LEU A 37 -17.04 7.26 3.38
N ASP A 38 -16.56 6.13 2.85
CA ASP A 38 -17.37 5.21 2.02
C ASP A 38 -18.59 4.63 2.73
N ARG A 39 -18.55 4.56 4.06
CA ARG A 39 -19.65 4.04 4.89
C ARG A 39 -20.55 5.14 5.46
N ILE A 40 -20.25 6.40 5.16
CA ILE A 40 -21.04 7.52 5.67
C ILE A 40 -22.08 7.90 4.62
N GLU A 41 -23.32 7.93 5.08
CA GLU A 41 -24.46 8.41 4.33
C GLU A 41 -25.00 9.65 5.03
N ALA A 42 -25.43 10.63 4.24
CA ALA A 42 -26.11 11.82 4.75
C ALA A 42 -27.55 11.83 4.23
N GLU A 43 -28.46 12.29 5.08
CA GLU A 43 -29.86 12.49 4.70
C GLU A 43 -29.96 13.71 3.77
N TYR A 44 -30.26 13.45 2.50
CA TYR A 44 -30.36 14.46 1.46
C TYR A 44 -31.73 14.34 0.79
N TYR A 45 -32.56 15.38 0.91
CA TYR A 45 -33.95 15.40 0.45
C TYR A 45 -34.78 14.17 0.87
N GLY A 46 -34.62 13.72 2.12
CA GLY A 46 -35.40 12.61 2.71
C GLY A 46 -34.88 11.21 2.37
N SER A 47 -33.78 11.10 1.63
CA SER A 47 -33.11 9.82 1.36
C SER A 47 -31.69 9.81 1.91
N MET A 48 -31.30 8.69 2.54
CA MET A 48 -29.91 8.45 2.91
C MET A 48 -29.07 8.26 1.64
N THR A 49 -28.10 9.14 1.45
CA THR A 49 -27.28 9.20 0.24
C THR A 49 -25.80 9.10 0.61
N PRO A 50 -25.01 8.19 0.00
CA PRO A 50 -23.58 8.09 0.22
C PRO A 50 -22.85 9.41 -0.03
N LEU A 51 -21.88 9.76 0.82
CA LEU A 51 -21.15 11.04 0.71
C LEU A 51 -20.45 11.23 -0.64
N ASN A 52 -19.95 10.15 -1.24
CA ASN A 52 -19.28 10.19 -2.55
C ASN A 52 -20.23 10.51 -3.72
N GLN A 53 -21.55 10.43 -3.53
CA GLN A 53 -22.56 10.85 -4.51
C GLN A 53 -22.99 12.31 -4.33
N LEU A 54 -22.78 12.88 -3.14
CA LEU A 54 -23.18 14.25 -2.81
C LEU A 54 -22.13 15.30 -3.20
N GLY A 55 -20.89 14.88 -3.48
CA GLY A 55 -19.80 15.80 -3.80
C GLY A 55 -18.51 15.12 -4.21
N ASN A 56 -17.51 15.94 -4.54
CA ASN A 56 -16.15 15.49 -4.76
C ASN A 56 -15.43 15.36 -3.41
N ILE A 57 -14.78 14.22 -3.17
CA ILE A 57 -13.93 13.98 -2.00
C ILE A 57 -12.48 13.93 -2.46
N SER A 58 -11.66 14.85 -1.96
CA SER A 58 -10.25 14.98 -2.33
C SER A 58 -9.34 15.08 -1.11
N VAL A 59 -8.04 14.90 -1.33
CA VAL A 59 -6.99 14.98 -0.31
C VAL A 59 -6.01 16.10 -0.74
N PRO A 60 -6.32 17.38 -0.44
CA PRO A 60 -5.43 18.48 -0.81
C PRO A 60 -4.10 18.44 -0.05
N GLU A 61 -4.11 17.90 1.18
CA GLU A 61 -2.94 17.79 2.04
C GLU A 61 -2.92 16.43 2.74
N ALA A 62 -1.76 16.00 3.25
CA ALA A 62 -1.58 14.67 3.81
C ALA A 62 -2.59 14.31 4.93
N ARG A 63 -3.09 15.30 5.68
CA ARG A 63 -4.00 15.12 6.82
C ARG A 63 -5.35 15.81 6.66
N VAL A 64 -5.65 16.38 5.48
CA VAL A 64 -6.91 17.08 5.24
C VAL A 64 -7.71 16.31 4.20
N LEU A 65 -8.90 15.83 4.57
CA LEU A 65 -9.93 15.46 3.62
C LEU A 65 -10.78 16.68 3.30
N LEU A 66 -11.01 16.94 2.03
CA LEU A 66 -11.88 18.01 1.56
C LEU A 66 -13.06 17.41 0.82
N ILE A 67 -14.26 17.74 1.27
CA ILE A 67 -15.52 17.38 0.65
C ILE A 67 -16.08 18.65 0.02
N GLN A 68 -16.27 18.65 -1.29
CA GLN A 68 -16.90 19.73 -2.03
C GLN A 68 -18.25 19.23 -2.56
N PRO A 69 -19.37 19.57 -1.90
CA PRO A 69 -20.69 19.17 -2.36
C PRO A 69 -21.06 19.82 -3.70
N TRP A 70 -21.86 19.12 -4.49
CA TRP A 70 -22.39 19.68 -5.74
C TRP A 70 -23.46 20.76 -5.49
N ASP A 71 -24.20 20.61 -4.39
CA ASP A 71 -25.17 21.58 -3.89
C ASP A 71 -24.77 22.05 -2.49
N LYS A 72 -24.75 23.37 -2.28
CA LYS A 72 -24.50 23.98 -0.97
C LYS A 72 -25.55 23.57 0.07
N GLY A 73 -26.77 23.23 -0.35
CA GLY A 73 -27.81 22.70 0.53
C GLY A 73 -27.41 21.40 1.24
N ALA A 74 -26.50 20.62 0.64
CA ALA A 74 -26.01 19.37 1.24
C ALA A 74 -25.00 19.58 2.38
N LEU A 75 -24.40 20.77 2.53
CA LEU A 75 -23.34 21.02 3.53
C LEU A 75 -23.76 20.64 4.95
N SER A 76 -24.95 21.10 5.38
CA SER A 76 -25.43 20.83 6.75
C SER A 76 -25.72 19.34 6.97
N ALA A 77 -26.23 18.64 5.95
CA ALA A 77 -26.49 17.20 6.02
C ALA A 77 -25.19 16.41 6.15
N ILE A 78 -24.17 16.77 5.36
CA ILE A 78 -22.86 16.13 5.37
C ILE A 78 -22.15 16.37 6.71
N GLU A 79 -22.16 17.61 7.24
CA GLU A 79 -21.58 17.91 8.56
C GLU A 79 -22.23 17.06 9.67
N LYS A 80 -23.57 16.99 9.68
CA LYS A 80 -24.30 16.18 10.66
C LYS A 80 -23.99 14.71 10.54
N ALA A 81 -23.87 14.18 9.31
CA ALA A 81 -23.54 12.77 9.09
C ALA A 81 -22.14 12.43 9.61
N ILE A 82 -21.16 13.33 9.38
CA ILE A 82 -19.78 13.13 9.85
C ILE A 82 -19.68 13.23 11.37
N LEU A 83 -20.35 14.21 11.99
CA LEU A 83 -20.41 14.35 13.45
C LEU A 83 -21.07 13.14 14.15
N LYS A 84 -22.07 12.54 13.52
CA LYS A 84 -22.74 11.33 14.00
C LYS A 84 -21.98 10.04 13.69
N SER A 85 -20.96 10.10 12.84
CA SER A 85 -20.20 8.93 12.45
C SER A 85 -19.23 8.49 13.55
N ASP A 86 -18.88 7.21 13.54
CA ASP A 86 -17.89 6.63 14.45
C ASP A 86 -16.44 7.05 14.12
N LEU A 87 -16.22 7.97 13.16
CA LEU A 87 -14.89 8.45 12.80
C LEU A 87 -14.28 9.36 13.87
N GLY A 88 -15.10 10.00 14.72
CA GLY A 88 -14.64 10.95 15.73
C GLY A 88 -13.98 12.20 15.14
N LEU A 89 -14.32 12.57 13.90
CA LEU A 89 -13.80 13.74 13.21
C LEU A 89 -14.76 14.93 13.35
N ASN A 90 -14.20 16.11 13.60
CA ASN A 90 -14.96 17.35 13.65
C ASN A 90 -14.86 18.07 12.29
N PRO A 91 -15.96 18.19 11.53
CA PRO A 91 -15.95 18.89 10.25
C PRO A 91 -15.81 20.40 10.44
N SER A 92 -15.04 21.04 9.57
CA SER A 92 -14.93 22.49 9.43
C SER A 92 -15.51 22.91 8.09
N ASN A 93 -16.63 23.63 8.13
CA ASN A 93 -17.34 24.14 6.95
C ASN A 93 -17.04 25.62 6.73
N ASP A 94 -16.72 26.00 5.49
CA ASP A 94 -16.48 27.41 5.10
C ASP A 94 -17.59 28.02 4.21
N GLY A 95 -18.70 27.31 4.05
CA GLY A 95 -19.83 27.68 3.20
C GLY A 95 -19.74 27.16 1.76
N THR A 96 -18.62 26.53 1.38
CA THR A 96 -18.44 25.88 0.07
C THR A 96 -17.91 24.47 0.15
N VAL A 97 -17.02 24.20 1.10
CA VAL A 97 -16.40 22.90 1.31
C VAL A 97 -16.38 22.54 2.78
N ILE A 98 -16.30 21.23 3.06
CA ILE A 98 -16.09 20.69 4.41
C ILE A 98 -14.69 20.11 4.46
N ARG A 99 -13.89 20.57 5.42
CA ARG A 99 -12.56 20.05 5.73
C ARG A 99 -12.60 19.15 6.95
N LEU A 100 -12.02 17.97 6.85
CA LEU A 100 -11.77 17.06 7.97
C LEU A 100 -10.27 16.96 8.20
N VAL A 101 -9.81 17.38 9.37
CA VAL A 101 -8.42 17.24 9.77
C VAL A 101 -8.27 15.90 10.49
N ILE A 102 -7.49 14.99 9.92
CA ILE A 102 -7.18 13.70 10.54
C ILE A 102 -6.20 13.95 11.70
N PRO A 103 -6.53 13.56 12.94
CA PRO A 103 -5.62 13.69 14.08
C PRO A 103 -4.28 12.99 13.86
N GLU A 104 -3.22 13.46 14.53
CA GLU A 104 -1.94 12.76 14.49
C GLU A 104 -2.05 11.42 15.19
N LEU A 105 -1.42 10.40 14.62
CA LEU A 105 -1.23 9.16 15.31
C LEU A 105 -0.25 9.36 16.46
N THR A 106 -0.59 8.79 17.62
CA THR A 106 0.35 8.72 18.74
C THR A 106 1.62 7.98 18.32
N GLU A 107 2.73 8.26 18.99
CA GLU A 107 4.00 7.58 18.71
C GLU A 107 3.87 6.05 18.85
N GLU A 108 3.06 5.58 19.80
CA GLU A 108 2.78 4.16 19.99
C GLU A 108 2.05 3.55 18.78
N THR A 109 1.00 4.20 18.28
CA THR A 109 0.29 3.72 17.08
C THR A 109 1.22 3.71 15.87
N ARG A 110 2.06 4.73 15.70
CA ARG A 110 3.08 4.78 14.64
C ARG A 110 4.08 3.64 14.75
N LYS A 111 4.62 3.37 15.95
CA LYS A 111 5.52 2.24 16.20
C LYS A 111 4.85 0.90 15.88
N ASN A 112 3.57 0.74 16.18
CA ASN A 112 2.82 -0.48 15.84
C ASN A 112 2.65 -0.64 14.31
N ILE A 113 2.38 0.44 13.57
CA ILE A 113 2.38 0.39 12.10
C ILE A 113 3.76 0.01 11.57
N VAL A 114 4.84 0.60 12.11
CA VAL A 114 6.22 0.26 11.70
C VAL A 114 6.53 -1.23 11.94
N LYS A 115 6.06 -1.82 13.04
CA LYS A 115 6.22 -3.28 13.28
C LYS A 115 5.54 -4.09 12.18
N THR A 116 4.31 -3.73 11.80
CA THR A 116 3.59 -4.39 10.71
C THR A 116 4.30 -4.21 9.37
N VAL A 117 4.79 -3.01 9.06
CA VAL A 117 5.59 -2.75 7.85
C VAL A 117 6.81 -3.67 7.79
N LYS A 118 7.58 -3.77 8.88
CA LYS A 118 8.75 -4.68 8.95
C LYS A 118 8.36 -6.13 8.76
N LYS A 119 7.25 -6.58 9.37
CA LYS A 119 6.72 -7.93 9.20
C LYS A 119 6.39 -8.22 7.73
N THR A 120 5.64 -7.36 7.06
CA THR A 120 5.31 -7.50 5.63
C THR A 120 6.57 -7.52 4.75
N GLY A 121 7.58 -6.70 5.10
CA GLY A 121 8.89 -6.74 4.44
C GLY A 121 9.58 -8.10 4.55
N GLU A 122 9.59 -8.71 5.73
CA GLU A 122 10.17 -10.04 5.93
C GLU A 122 9.40 -11.14 5.19
N GLU A 123 8.06 -11.07 5.16
CA GLU A 123 7.22 -11.98 4.37
C GLU A 123 7.54 -11.88 2.88
N ALA A 124 7.72 -10.66 2.35
CA ALA A 124 8.16 -10.46 0.96
C ALA A 124 9.55 -11.06 0.71
N LYS A 125 10.52 -10.90 1.62
CA LYS A 125 11.84 -11.53 1.49
C LYS A 125 11.77 -13.06 1.51
N VAL A 126 10.91 -13.63 2.35
CA VAL A 126 10.67 -15.09 2.37
C VAL A 126 10.11 -15.55 1.02
N ALA A 127 9.17 -14.82 0.43
CA ALA A 127 8.67 -15.12 -0.91
C ALA A 127 9.78 -15.08 -1.98
N ILE A 128 10.66 -14.06 -1.96
CA ILE A 128 11.83 -14.00 -2.85
C ILE A 128 12.74 -15.24 -2.67
N ARG A 129 13.01 -15.65 -1.43
CA ARG A 129 13.84 -16.84 -1.14
C ARG A 129 13.18 -18.13 -1.65
N SER A 130 11.86 -18.23 -1.57
CA SER A 130 11.11 -19.34 -2.16
C SER A 130 11.23 -19.37 -3.68
N ILE A 131 11.05 -18.22 -4.34
CA ILE A 131 11.20 -18.10 -5.81
C ILE A 131 12.61 -18.50 -6.24
N ARG A 132 13.63 -18.07 -5.50
CA ARG A 132 15.02 -18.47 -5.74
C ARG A 132 15.18 -19.99 -5.68
N ARG A 133 14.64 -20.64 -4.64
CA ARG A 133 14.69 -22.10 -4.49
C ARG A 133 14.05 -22.80 -5.70
N ASP A 134 12.84 -22.39 -6.08
CA ASP A 134 12.14 -22.97 -7.22
C ASP A 134 12.94 -22.83 -8.53
N CYS A 135 13.53 -21.65 -8.76
CA CYS A 135 14.31 -21.41 -9.97
C CYS A 135 15.64 -22.20 -9.98
N ASN A 136 16.29 -22.35 -8.81
CA ASN A 136 17.50 -23.17 -8.71
C ASN A 136 17.17 -24.66 -8.93
N ASP A 137 16.04 -25.14 -8.42
CA ASP A 137 15.57 -26.50 -8.66
C ASP A 137 15.26 -26.72 -10.16
N ASP A 138 14.62 -25.74 -10.83
CA ASP A 138 14.41 -25.73 -12.28
C ASP A 138 15.74 -25.79 -13.06
N VAL A 139 16.74 -24.99 -12.68
CA VAL A 139 18.07 -24.98 -13.33
C VAL A 139 18.78 -26.32 -13.14
N LYS A 140 18.76 -26.89 -11.94
CA LYS A 140 19.38 -28.20 -11.67
C LYS A 140 18.77 -29.33 -12.49
N ASN A 141 17.47 -29.26 -12.76
CA ASN A 141 16.79 -30.25 -13.58
C ASN A 141 17.25 -30.23 -15.05
N LEU A 142 17.83 -29.13 -15.53
CA LEU A 142 18.40 -29.04 -16.88
C LEU A 142 19.64 -29.93 -17.10
N LYS A 143 20.23 -30.51 -16.04
CA LYS A 143 21.27 -31.56 -16.19
C LYS A 143 20.77 -32.76 -17.01
N LYS A 144 19.45 -33.00 -17.02
CA LYS A 144 18.83 -34.08 -17.82
C LYS A 144 18.74 -33.74 -19.30
N ASP A 145 18.90 -32.47 -19.66
CA ASP A 145 18.80 -31.94 -21.02
C ASP A 145 20.19 -31.58 -21.59
N ASP A 146 21.24 -32.25 -21.12
CA ASP A 146 22.65 -32.08 -21.53
C ASP A 146 23.21 -30.65 -21.40
N VAL A 147 22.66 -29.85 -20.49
CA VAL A 147 23.21 -28.54 -20.15
C VAL A 147 24.47 -28.71 -19.28
N SER A 148 25.54 -27.99 -19.63
CA SER A 148 26.83 -28.08 -18.93
C SER A 148 26.75 -27.64 -17.47
N GLU A 149 27.62 -28.20 -16.61
CA GLU A 149 27.69 -27.79 -15.20
C GLU A 149 28.11 -26.33 -15.03
N ASP A 150 28.97 -25.82 -15.93
CA ASP A 150 29.40 -24.42 -15.93
C ASP A 150 28.24 -23.48 -16.25
N ASP A 151 27.38 -23.82 -17.21
CA ASP A 151 26.18 -23.03 -17.53
C ASP A 151 25.16 -23.06 -16.39
N ILE A 152 25.00 -24.20 -15.72
CA ILE A 152 24.15 -24.33 -14.53
C ILE A 152 24.65 -23.44 -13.40
N LYS A 153 25.95 -23.49 -13.10
CA LYS A 153 26.56 -22.67 -12.06
C LYS A 153 26.41 -21.18 -12.35
N LYS A 154 26.64 -20.78 -13.61
CA LYS A 154 26.44 -19.41 -14.06
C LYS A 154 24.97 -18.96 -13.90
N ALA A 155 24.02 -19.85 -14.20
CA ALA A 155 22.60 -19.56 -14.02
C ALA A 155 22.22 -19.39 -12.54
N GLU A 156 22.73 -20.24 -11.64
CA GLU A 156 22.53 -20.10 -10.19
C GLU A 156 23.12 -18.78 -9.67
N ASP A 157 24.31 -18.38 -10.12
CA ASP A 157 24.94 -17.10 -9.78
C ASP A 157 24.09 -15.90 -10.24
N ASP A 158 23.52 -15.97 -11.45
CA ASP A 158 22.66 -14.91 -11.97
C ASP A 158 21.30 -14.85 -11.25
N ILE A 159 20.73 -16.00 -10.85
CA ILE A 159 19.55 -16.05 -9.96
C ILE A 159 19.88 -15.42 -8.60
N GLN A 160 21.07 -15.70 -8.05
CA GLN A 160 21.51 -15.13 -6.78
C GLN A 160 21.68 -13.61 -6.87
N LYS A 161 22.31 -13.08 -7.92
CA LYS A 161 22.41 -11.62 -8.16
C LYS A 161 21.05 -10.94 -8.23
N LYS A 162 20.07 -11.55 -8.92
CA LYS A 162 18.68 -11.04 -8.97
C LYS A 162 18.05 -11.06 -7.59
N THR A 163 18.22 -12.15 -6.84
CA THR A 163 17.74 -12.27 -5.46
C THR A 163 18.28 -11.13 -4.61
N ASP A 164 19.60 -10.90 -4.61
CA ASP A 164 20.23 -9.85 -3.80
C ASP A 164 19.76 -8.45 -4.18
N LYS A 165 19.58 -8.18 -5.48
CA LYS A 165 18.98 -6.93 -5.97
C LYS A 165 17.58 -6.71 -5.38
N TYR A 166 16.69 -7.71 -5.46
CA TYR A 166 15.32 -7.57 -4.98
C TYR A 166 15.22 -7.52 -3.44
N ILE A 167 16.08 -8.25 -2.72
CA ILE A 167 16.16 -8.14 -1.25
C ILE A 167 16.57 -6.72 -0.85
N LYS A 168 17.57 -6.14 -1.51
CA LYS A 168 18.01 -4.76 -1.26
C LYS A 168 16.91 -3.74 -1.60
N GLU A 169 16.15 -3.97 -2.67
CA GLU A 169 14.99 -3.12 -3.00
C GLU A 169 13.93 -3.19 -1.90
N ILE A 170 13.62 -4.38 -1.38
CA ILE A 170 12.70 -4.54 -0.24
C ILE A 170 13.20 -3.74 0.97
N ASP A 171 14.47 -3.88 1.35
CA ASP A 171 15.06 -3.14 2.48
C ASP A 171 14.93 -1.61 2.30
N SER A 172 15.18 -1.13 1.08
CA SER A 172 15.04 0.29 0.77
C SER A 172 13.58 0.76 0.88
N ILE A 173 12.62 -0.02 0.38
CA ILE A 173 11.19 0.29 0.45
C ILE A 173 10.73 0.34 1.91
N ILE A 174 11.11 -0.66 2.71
CA ILE A 174 10.75 -0.76 4.12
C ILE A 174 11.34 0.40 4.92
N SER A 175 12.62 0.71 4.71
CA SER A 175 13.28 1.83 5.38
C SER A 175 12.65 3.17 5.02
N ALA A 176 12.33 3.40 3.74
CA ALA A 176 11.64 4.60 3.31
C ALA A 176 10.26 4.72 3.96
N LYS A 177 9.51 3.60 4.04
CA LYS A 177 8.19 3.57 4.65
C LYS A 177 8.22 3.79 6.17
N GLU A 178 9.19 3.20 6.86
CA GLU A 178 9.41 3.42 8.29
C GLU A 178 9.69 4.90 8.58
N LYS A 179 10.59 5.53 7.80
CA LYS A 179 10.86 6.97 7.91
C LYS A 179 9.60 7.79 7.67
N GLU A 180 8.83 7.49 6.62
CA GLU A 180 7.56 8.17 6.33
C GLU A 180 6.57 8.11 7.51
N ILE A 181 6.50 6.98 8.21
CA ILE A 181 5.59 6.79 9.34
C ILE A 181 6.10 7.53 10.59
N LEU A 182 7.41 7.57 10.81
CA LEU A 182 8.01 8.15 12.01
C LEU A 182 8.31 9.65 11.90
N SER A 183 8.47 10.20 10.69
CA SER A 183 8.83 11.60 10.47
C SER A 183 7.66 12.60 10.47
N ILE A 184 6.43 12.13 10.67
CA ILE A 184 5.24 12.99 10.79
C ILE A 184 5.12 13.51 12.21
#